data_AF-A0A1D6N7J6-F1
#
_entry.id   AF-A0A1D6N7J6-F1
#
_cell.length_a   1.000
_cell.length_b   1.000
_cell.length_c   1.000
_cell.angle_alpha   90.00
_cell.angle_beta   90.00
_cell.angle_gamma   90.00
#
_symmetry.space_group_name_H-M   'P 1'
#
loop_
_entity.id
_entity.type
_entity.pdbx_description
1 polymer ?
#
loop_
_entity_poly.entity_id
_entity_poly.type
_entity_poly.pdbx_seq_one_letter_code
_entity_poly.pdbx_strand_id
1 'polypeptide(L)'
;MASPKPLLLLATSFLSCGLLVAADYAPMTLTVVNNCPYPTSYGVSVVDGFNVGLSVTPHEGRGNCPVLACRKNLTETCPGELQLRSPAGSVLACKSGCEAFRTDELCCRNMYNSPHTCRASKYSEFFKRECPQAFTYAHDSPSLTHECAAPRELKVIFCH
;
A
#
# COMPACT_ATOMS: atom_id res chain seq x y z
N MET A 1 -39.76 3.00 -53.61
CA MET A 1 -40.97 2.97 -52.75
C MET A 1 -40.93 1.69 -51.93
N ALA A 2 -40.97 1.83 -50.60
CA ALA A 2 -41.43 0.87 -49.59
C ALA A 2 -40.57 1.00 -48.33
N SER A 3 -41.11 1.75 -47.37
CA SER A 3 -40.78 1.63 -45.95
C SER A 3 -41.86 0.78 -45.31
N PRO A 4 -41.49 -0.13 -44.40
CA PRO A 4 -42.25 -0.30 -43.16
C PRO A 4 -41.34 -0.27 -41.91
N LYS A 5 -41.76 0.51 -40.91
CA LYS A 5 -41.32 0.44 -39.49
C LYS A 5 -42.13 -0.66 -38.77
N PRO A 6 -41.94 -0.90 -37.46
CA PRO A 6 -40.75 -1.17 -36.66
C PRO A 6 -40.85 -2.57 -36.00
N LEU A 7 -39.74 -3.17 -35.54
CA LEU A 7 -39.84 -4.26 -34.55
C LEU A 7 -38.74 -4.12 -33.50
N LEU A 8 -39.21 -3.91 -32.29
CA LEU A 8 -38.46 -3.84 -31.05
C LEU A 8 -37.76 -5.19 -30.81
N LEU A 9 -36.42 -5.22 -30.85
CA LEU A 9 -35.64 -6.35 -30.35
C LEU A 9 -34.70 -5.85 -29.27
N LEU A 10 -35.02 -6.26 -28.05
CA LEU A 10 -34.22 -6.17 -26.84
C LEU A 10 -32.83 -6.76 -27.12
N ALA A 11 -31.83 -5.90 -27.26
CA ALA A 11 -30.44 -6.33 -27.15
C ALA A 11 -30.08 -6.39 -25.66
N THR A 12 -30.39 -7.52 -25.03
CA THR A 12 -29.74 -7.94 -23.80
C THR A 12 -28.24 -8.09 -24.09
N SER A 13 -27.49 -7.03 -23.80
CA SER A 13 -26.03 -7.10 -23.82
C SER A 13 -25.58 -7.99 -22.66
N PHE A 14 -25.40 -9.28 -22.96
CA PHE A 14 -24.51 -10.15 -22.23
C PHE A 14 -23.09 -9.60 -22.40
N LEU A 15 -22.68 -8.71 -21.50
CA LEU A 15 -21.28 -8.37 -21.33
C LEU A 15 -20.69 -9.43 -20.39
N SER A 16 -20.33 -10.58 -20.95
CA SER A 16 -19.35 -11.47 -20.30
C SER A 16 -17.99 -10.79 -20.37
N CYS A 17 -17.74 -9.87 -19.45
CA CYS A 17 -16.37 -9.42 -19.18
C CYS A 17 -15.73 -10.50 -18.31
N GLY A 18 -15.05 -11.43 -18.99
CA GLY A 18 -14.24 -12.46 -18.36
C GLY A 18 -13.15 -11.86 -17.48
N LEU A 19 -12.78 -12.64 -16.46
CA LEU A 19 -11.63 -12.47 -15.57
C LEU A 19 -11.32 -11.00 -15.22
N LEU A 20 -11.85 -10.57 -14.07
CA LEU A 20 -11.04 -9.73 -13.19
C LEU A 20 -9.80 -10.57 -12.85
N VAL A 21 -8.76 -10.47 -13.67
CA VAL A 21 -7.40 -10.59 -13.16
C VAL A 21 -7.37 -9.51 -12.09
N ALA A 22 -7.46 -9.90 -10.81
CA ALA A 22 -6.98 -9.02 -9.77
C ALA A 22 -5.59 -8.63 -10.25
N ALA A 23 -5.42 -7.39 -10.69
CA ALA A 23 -4.10 -6.88 -10.92
C ALA A 23 -3.42 -7.08 -9.57
N ASP A 24 -2.58 -8.11 -9.45
CA ASP A 24 -1.63 -8.25 -8.35
C ASP A 24 -0.72 -7.04 -8.54
N TYR A 25 -1.17 -5.89 -8.06
CA TYR A 25 -0.41 -4.66 -8.10
C TYR A 25 0.89 -4.96 -7.38
N ALA A 26 2.01 -4.58 -8.00
CA ALA A 26 3.29 -4.75 -7.36
C ALA A 26 3.22 -4.09 -5.96
N PRO A 27 3.77 -4.74 -4.93
CA PRO A 27 3.79 -4.17 -3.59
C PRO A 27 4.37 -2.75 -3.64
N MET A 28 3.57 -1.74 -3.25
CA MET A 28 3.96 -0.32 -3.32
C MET A 28 4.20 0.24 -1.93
N THR A 29 5.34 0.93 -1.78
CA THR A 29 5.87 1.41 -0.49
C THR A 29 5.35 2.79 -0.05
N LEU A 30 4.42 3.41 -0.81
CA LEU A 30 4.03 4.81 -0.59
C LEU A 30 2.52 4.98 -0.43
N THR A 31 2.13 5.71 0.62
CA THR A 31 0.79 6.26 0.77
C THR A 31 0.90 7.73 1.18
N VAL A 32 0.37 8.63 0.35
CA VAL A 32 0.26 10.07 0.66
C VAL A 32 -1.24 10.38 0.78
N VAL A 33 -1.68 10.90 1.93
CA VAL A 33 -3.10 11.20 2.18
C VAL A 33 -3.27 12.69 2.41
N ASN A 34 -3.78 13.40 1.40
CA ASN A 34 -4.14 14.79 1.56
C ASN A 34 -5.59 14.90 2.02
N ASN A 35 -5.82 15.46 3.22
CA ASN A 35 -7.17 15.61 3.78
C ASN A 35 -7.55 17.09 3.87
N CYS A 36 -7.83 17.77 2.75
CA CYS A 36 -8.33 19.15 2.80
C CYS A 36 -9.75 19.19 3.39
N PRO A 37 -10.10 20.10 4.34
CA PRO A 37 -9.36 21.29 4.82
C PRO A 37 -8.47 21.07 6.07
N TYR A 38 -8.26 19.83 6.50
CA TYR A 38 -7.49 19.41 7.67
C TYR A 38 -5.97 19.35 7.39
N PRO A 39 -5.10 19.24 8.40
CA PRO A 39 -3.66 19.06 8.19
C PRO A 39 -3.36 17.86 7.26
N THR A 40 -2.56 18.10 6.22
CA THR A 40 -2.04 17.07 5.33
C THR A 40 -1.21 16.07 6.11
N SER A 41 -1.57 14.79 6.07
CA SER A 41 -0.77 13.71 6.64
C SER A 41 0.06 13.04 5.55
N TYR A 42 1.30 12.70 5.87
CA TYR A 42 2.18 11.95 4.98
C TYR A 42 2.76 10.77 5.74
N GLY A 43 3.10 9.72 5.01
CA GLY A 43 3.62 8.49 5.59
C GLY A 43 4.36 7.65 4.57
N VAL A 44 5.12 6.69 5.07
CA VAL A 44 5.66 5.59 4.28
C VAL A 44 4.91 4.34 4.71
N SER A 45 4.44 3.52 3.77
CA SER A 45 3.63 2.34 4.08
C SER A 45 4.17 1.14 3.35
N VAL A 46 4.46 0.07 4.08
CA VAL A 46 4.79 -1.25 3.53
C VAL A 46 3.69 -2.26 3.84
N VAL A 47 2.47 -1.78 4.11
CA VAL A 47 1.27 -2.61 4.32
C VAL A 47 0.98 -3.49 3.11
N ASP A 48 1.22 -2.98 1.92
CA ASP A 48 1.08 -3.71 0.65
C ASP A 48 2.38 -4.37 0.21
N GLY A 49 3.46 -4.23 0.99
CA GLY A 49 4.79 -4.78 0.74
C GLY A 49 5.83 -3.73 0.32
N PHE A 50 6.98 -4.22 -0.16
CA PHE A 50 8.15 -3.41 -0.50
C PHE A 50 8.73 -3.79 -1.87
N ASN A 51 9.03 -2.80 -2.70
CA ASN A 51 9.78 -2.98 -3.94
C ASN A 51 11.02 -2.08 -4.02
N VAL A 52 10.92 -0.81 -3.58
CA VAL A 52 12.00 0.17 -3.64
C VAL A 52 12.05 0.99 -2.36
N GLY A 53 13.27 1.26 -1.89
CA GLY A 53 13.48 2.14 -0.75
C GLY A 53 13.08 3.58 -1.07
N LEU A 54 12.44 4.26 -0.13
CA LEU A 54 12.02 5.65 -0.31
C LEU A 54 12.11 6.47 0.97
N SER A 55 12.13 7.79 0.79
CA SER A 55 11.96 8.77 1.86
C SER A 55 11.05 9.92 1.44
N VAL A 56 10.30 10.44 2.40
CA VAL A 56 9.45 11.62 2.26
C VAL A 56 9.97 12.69 3.20
N THR A 57 10.36 13.83 2.64
CA THR A 57 10.85 15.00 3.37
C THR A 57 9.86 16.15 3.21
N PRO A 58 9.18 16.57 4.28
CA PRO A 58 8.32 17.74 4.25
C PRO A 58 9.13 19.04 4.24
N HIS A 59 8.66 20.03 3.48
CA HIS A 59 9.19 21.39 3.45
C HIS A 59 8.12 22.40 3.85
N GLU A 60 8.53 23.40 4.63
CA GLU A 60 7.67 24.49 5.13
C GLU A 60 6.46 24.03 5.98
N GLY A 61 6.54 22.87 6.62
CA GLY A 61 5.51 22.41 7.57
C GLY A 61 5.63 23.07 8.95
N ARG A 62 4.54 23.09 9.71
CA ARG A 62 4.49 23.60 11.09
C ARG A 62 4.44 22.44 12.08
N GLY A 63 5.14 22.60 13.21
CA GLY A 63 5.24 21.57 14.23
C GLY A 63 6.44 20.64 14.00
N ASN A 64 6.31 19.39 14.42
CA ASN A 64 7.35 18.39 14.24
C ASN A 64 7.11 17.66 12.91
N CYS A 65 7.97 17.94 11.93
CA CYS A 65 7.86 17.43 10.57
C CYS A 65 9.06 16.52 10.26
N PRO A 66 9.09 15.30 10.84
CA PRO A 66 10.20 14.39 10.65
C PRO A 66 10.28 13.90 9.20
N VAL A 67 11.50 13.60 8.75
CA VAL A 67 11.69 12.79 7.54
C VAL A 67 11.25 11.37 7.86
N LEU A 68 10.37 10.82 7.02
CA LEU A 68 9.91 9.44 7.12
C LEU A 68 10.52 8.63 6.00
N ALA A 69 11.08 7.46 6.32
CA ALA A 69 11.74 6.65 5.32
C ALA A 69 11.68 5.15 5.60
N CYS A 70 11.75 4.38 4.51
CA CYS A 70 12.08 2.96 4.51
C CYS A 70 13.21 2.80 3.49
N ARG A 71 14.46 2.97 3.93
CA ARG A 71 15.64 3.06 3.05
C ARG A 71 16.31 1.72 2.81
N LYS A 72 16.15 0.77 3.74
CA LYS A 72 16.81 -0.54 3.65
C LYS A 72 16.30 -1.29 2.41
N ASN A 73 17.23 -1.95 1.71
CA ASN A 73 16.85 -2.84 0.62
C ASN A 73 16.26 -4.14 1.17
N LEU A 74 14.93 -4.18 1.36
CA LEU A 74 14.27 -5.35 1.94
C LEU A 74 14.27 -6.56 1.00
N THR A 75 14.66 -6.42 -0.27
CA THR A 75 14.76 -7.58 -1.19
C THR A 75 15.88 -8.55 -0.78
N GLU A 76 16.90 -8.08 -0.05
CA GLU A 76 18.03 -8.89 0.41
C GLU A 76 17.71 -9.68 1.68
N THR A 77 16.87 -9.13 2.56
CA THR A 77 16.51 -9.71 3.86
C THR A 77 15.09 -10.26 3.92
N CYS A 78 14.35 -10.21 2.79
CA CYS A 78 12.97 -10.65 2.71
C CYS A 78 12.83 -12.14 3.11
N PRO A 79 11.95 -12.49 4.08
CA PRO A 79 11.65 -13.87 4.41
C PRO A 79 11.22 -14.68 3.18
N GLY A 80 11.64 -15.94 3.09
CA GLY A 80 11.41 -16.78 1.90
C GLY A 80 9.95 -16.84 1.46
N GLU A 81 9.03 -16.99 2.41
CA GLU A 81 7.58 -17.03 2.16
C GLU A 81 6.97 -15.71 1.63
N LEU A 82 7.71 -14.59 1.70
CA LEU A 82 7.26 -13.27 1.24
C LEU A 82 7.91 -12.84 -0.07
N GLN A 83 8.89 -13.57 -0.58
CA GLN A 83 9.66 -13.15 -1.74
C GLN A 83 8.84 -13.25 -3.03
N LEU A 84 8.77 -12.13 -3.76
CA LEU A 84 8.40 -12.14 -5.17
C LEU A 84 9.68 -12.26 -6.00
N ARG A 85 9.82 -13.35 -6.76
CA ARG A 85 11.02 -13.63 -7.55
C ARG A 85 10.80 -13.46 -9.04
N SER A 86 11.84 -13.04 -9.73
CA SER A 86 11.92 -13.06 -11.19
C SER A 86 12.08 -14.49 -11.70
N PRO A 87 11.83 -14.74 -13.00
CA PRO A 87 12.15 -16.02 -13.63
C PRO A 87 13.64 -16.40 -13.53
N ALA A 88 14.54 -15.41 -13.44
CA ALA A 88 15.97 -15.60 -13.25
C ALA A 88 16.36 -15.91 -11.79
N GLY A 89 15.40 -15.92 -10.87
CA GLY A 89 15.59 -16.26 -9.46
C GLY A 89 15.95 -15.07 -8.56
N SER A 90 16.15 -13.86 -9.09
CA SER A 90 16.36 -12.66 -8.26
C SER A 90 15.09 -12.26 -7.50
N VAL A 91 15.22 -11.77 -6.27
CA VAL A 91 14.08 -11.21 -5.51
C VAL A 91 13.79 -9.80 -6.04
N LEU A 92 12.60 -9.61 -6.60
CA LEU A 92 12.13 -8.35 -7.18
C LEU A 92 11.45 -7.46 -6.14
N ALA A 93 10.75 -8.08 -5.19
CA ALA A 93 10.00 -7.39 -4.16
C ALA A 93 9.74 -8.31 -2.96
N CYS A 94 9.31 -7.72 -1.85
CA CYS A 94 8.89 -8.42 -0.64
C CYS A 94 7.42 -8.15 -0.39
N LYS A 95 6.57 -9.18 -0.50
CA LYS A 95 5.14 -9.09 -0.19
C LYS A 95 4.94 -8.82 1.30
N SER A 96 3.85 -8.15 1.66
CA SER A 96 3.38 -8.15 3.04
C SER A 96 2.75 -9.52 3.39
N GLY A 97 2.46 -9.74 4.68
CA GLY A 97 1.72 -10.92 5.09
C GLY A 97 0.32 -11.00 4.45
N CYS A 98 -0.37 -9.87 4.31
CA CYS A 98 -1.67 -9.84 3.63
C CYS A 98 -1.55 -10.23 2.16
N GLU A 99 -0.59 -9.66 1.42
CA GLU A 99 -0.38 -9.97 0.01
C GLU A 99 0.08 -11.41 -0.23
N ALA A 100 0.85 -11.99 0.69
CA ALA A 100 1.33 -13.36 0.58
C ALA A 100 0.25 -14.41 0.89
N PHE A 101 -0.56 -14.20 1.93
CA PHE A 101 -1.43 -15.24 2.49
C PHE A 101 -2.92 -14.97 2.36
N ARG A 102 -3.33 -13.72 2.08
CA ARG A 102 -4.72 -13.29 1.88
C ARG A 102 -5.68 -13.65 3.02
N THR A 103 -5.18 -13.89 4.24
CA THR A 103 -6.00 -14.20 5.42
C THR A 103 -6.61 -12.93 6.02
N ASP A 104 -7.79 -13.06 6.63
CA ASP A 104 -8.48 -11.91 7.23
C ASP A 104 -7.71 -11.30 8.40
N GLU A 105 -6.98 -12.12 9.16
CA GLU A 105 -6.13 -11.66 10.27
C GLU A 105 -4.97 -10.80 9.77
N LEU A 106 -4.28 -11.21 8.69
CA LEU A 106 -3.15 -10.46 8.15
C LEU A 106 -3.58 -9.23 7.35
N CYS A 107 -4.79 -9.27 6.78
CA CYS A 107 -5.37 -8.18 6.01
C CYS A 107 -6.28 -7.24 6.83
N CYS A 108 -6.45 -7.50 8.14
CA CYS A 108 -7.36 -6.77 9.03
C CYS A 108 -8.80 -6.65 8.48
N ARG A 109 -9.37 -7.75 7.96
CA ARG A 109 -10.73 -7.79 7.39
C ARG A 109 -11.72 -8.47 8.33
N ASN A 110 -13.02 -8.30 8.07
CA ASN A 110 -14.10 -8.96 8.81
C ASN A 110 -13.97 -8.75 10.32
N MET A 111 -13.85 -9.82 11.10
CA MET A 111 -13.72 -9.73 12.56
C MET A 111 -12.42 -9.02 13.02
N TYR A 112 -11.44 -8.90 12.13
CA TYR A 112 -10.15 -8.23 12.37
C TYR A 112 -10.13 -6.76 11.91
N ASN A 113 -11.28 -6.15 11.59
CA ASN A 113 -11.33 -4.76 11.10
C ASN A 113 -11.28 -3.70 12.23
N SER A 114 -10.45 -3.90 13.24
CA SER A 114 -10.23 -2.91 14.30
C SER A 114 -8.83 -3.03 14.91
N PRO A 115 -8.28 -1.96 15.52
CA PRO A 115 -6.99 -2.03 16.22
C PRO A 115 -6.97 -3.02 17.40
N HIS A 116 -8.14 -3.35 17.97
CA HIS A 116 -8.24 -4.30 19.09
C HIS A 116 -8.20 -5.75 18.62
N THR A 117 -8.68 -6.01 17.39
CA THR A 117 -8.81 -7.36 16.84
C THR A 117 -7.71 -7.69 15.83
N CYS A 118 -7.21 -6.73 15.03
CA CYS A 118 -6.01 -6.92 14.21
C CYS A 118 -4.75 -6.56 14.99
N ARG A 119 -3.86 -7.54 15.16
CA ARG A 119 -2.57 -7.34 15.85
C ARG A 119 -1.41 -7.46 14.87
N ALA A 120 -0.25 -6.95 15.30
CA ALA A 120 0.98 -7.19 14.57
C ALA A 120 1.24 -8.70 14.44
N SER A 121 1.75 -9.11 13.28
CA SER A 121 2.15 -10.48 12.97
C SER A 121 3.66 -10.56 12.85
N LYS A 122 4.23 -11.78 12.85
CA LYS A 122 5.66 -11.98 12.57
C LYS A 122 6.13 -11.30 11.27
N TYR A 123 5.24 -11.16 10.29
CA TYR A 123 5.51 -10.52 9.01
C TYR A 123 5.55 -9.00 9.13
N SER A 124 4.55 -8.37 9.75
CA SER A 124 4.55 -6.91 9.94
C SER A 124 5.62 -6.46 10.93
N GLU A 125 5.99 -7.30 11.89
CA GLU A 125 7.13 -7.05 12.79
C GLU A 125 8.48 -7.08 12.05
N PHE A 126 8.65 -7.95 11.05
CA PHE A 126 9.84 -7.91 10.19
C PHE A 126 9.97 -6.55 9.52
N PHE A 127 8.91 -6.08 8.85
CA PHE A 127 8.91 -4.75 8.24
C PHE A 127 9.13 -3.63 9.26
N LYS A 128 8.61 -3.77 10.49
CA LYS A 128 8.74 -2.73 11.52
C LYS A 128 10.16 -2.60 12.04
N ARG A 129 10.89 -3.72 12.17
CA ARG A 129 12.30 -3.71 12.54
C ARG A 129 13.17 -3.07 11.46
N GLU A 130 12.87 -3.36 10.20
CA GLU A 130 13.66 -2.82 9.08
C GLU A 130 13.31 -1.37 8.74
N CYS A 131 12.04 -0.98 8.91
CA CYS A 131 11.50 0.34 8.61
C CYS A 131 10.60 0.85 9.75
N PRO A 132 11.17 1.31 10.90
CA PRO A 132 10.40 1.70 12.08
C PRO A 132 9.42 2.86 11.85
N GLN A 133 9.73 3.74 10.90
CA GLN A 133 8.94 4.92 10.55
C GLN A 133 7.82 4.63 9.56
N ALA A 134 7.75 3.41 9.01
CA ALA A 134 6.70 3.02 8.08
C ALA A 134 5.51 2.39 8.81
N PHE A 135 4.33 2.49 8.18
CA PHE A 135 3.18 1.67 8.50
C PHE A 135 3.42 0.26 7.95
N THR A 136 3.27 -0.77 8.78
CA THR A 136 3.59 -2.16 8.38
C THR A 136 2.40 -3.12 8.38
N TYR A 137 1.26 -2.67 8.92
CA TYR A 137 -0.06 -3.30 8.77
C TYR A 137 -1.16 -2.23 8.93
N ALA A 138 -2.42 -2.58 8.64
CA ALA A 138 -3.50 -1.59 8.51
C ALA A 138 -3.78 -0.75 9.77
N HIS A 139 -3.52 -1.30 10.96
CA HIS A 139 -3.71 -0.59 12.23
C HIS A 139 -2.38 -0.25 12.94
N ASP A 140 -1.27 -0.22 12.19
CA ASP A 140 0.00 0.29 12.71
C ASP A 140 -0.10 1.81 12.96
N SER A 141 0.67 2.30 13.91
CA SER A 141 0.80 3.71 14.23
C SER A 141 2.27 4.04 14.46
N PRO A 142 3.03 4.42 13.41
CA PRO A 142 4.37 4.95 13.58
C PRO A 142 4.31 6.23 14.40
N SER A 143 5.32 6.42 15.25
CA SER A 143 5.44 7.63 16.06
C SER A 143 5.73 8.84 15.16
N LEU A 144 5.16 10.01 15.54
CA LEU A 144 5.48 11.34 14.99
C LEU A 144 4.86 11.72 13.63
N THR A 145 4.10 10.86 12.95
CA THR A 145 3.40 11.17 11.67
C THR A 145 2.31 12.25 11.80
N HIS A 146 1.79 12.47 13.00
CA HIS A 146 0.59 13.31 13.23
C HIS A 146 0.90 14.73 13.69
N GLU A 147 2.17 15.09 13.87
CA GLU A 147 2.59 16.38 14.44
C GLU A 147 2.99 17.43 13.40
N CYS A 148 2.94 17.07 12.11
CA CYS A 148 3.28 17.97 11.02
C CYS A 148 2.03 18.53 10.35
N ALA A 149 1.84 19.84 10.44
CA ALA A 149 0.72 20.54 9.86
C ALA A 149 1.12 21.31 8.59
N ALA A 150 0.33 21.12 7.53
CA ALA A 150 0.37 21.91 6.29
C ALA A 150 1.78 22.10 5.67
N PRO A 151 2.55 21.02 5.42
CA PRO A 151 3.73 21.12 4.57
C PRO A 151 3.33 21.66 3.19
N ARG A 152 4.07 22.64 2.68
CA ARG A 152 3.80 23.20 1.34
C ARG A 152 4.34 22.34 0.22
N GLU A 153 5.39 21.57 0.52
CA GLU A 153 6.03 20.66 -0.43
C GLU A 153 6.41 19.36 0.29
N LEU A 154 6.28 18.24 -0.42
CA LEU A 154 6.78 16.95 0.01
C LEU A 154 7.80 16.47 -1.04
N LYS A 155 9.08 16.42 -0.65
CA LYS A 155 10.13 15.85 -1.47
C LYS A 155 10.17 14.34 -1.28
N VAL A 156 9.82 13.60 -2.34
CA VAL A 156 9.88 12.13 -2.36
C VAL A 156 11.15 11.70 -3.10
N ILE A 157 11.97 10.88 -2.46
CA ILE A 157 13.21 10.34 -3.04
C ILE A 157 13.10 8.82 -3.03
N PHE A 158 13.26 8.21 -4.21
CA PHE A 158 13.37 6.77 -4.39
C PHE A 158 14.84 6.36 -4.47
N CYS A 159 15.13 5.10 -4.16
CA CYS A 159 16.48 4.51 -4.25
C CYS A 159 17.51 5.27 -3.39
N HIS A 160 17.13 5.60 -2.15
CA HIS A 160 18.05 6.22 -1.18
C HIS A 160 19.16 5.25 -0.77
#